data_AF-A0A453NEQ5-F1
#
_entry.id   AF-A0A453NEQ5-F1
#
_cell.length_a   1.000
_cell.length_b   1.000
_cell.length_c   1.000
_cell.angle_alpha   90.00
_cell.angle_beta   90.00
_cell.angle_gamma   90.00
#
_symmetry.space_group_name_H-M   'P 1'
#
loop_
_entity.id
_entity.type
_entity.pdbx_description
1 polymer ?
#
loop_
_entity_poly.entity_id
_entity_poly.type
_entity_poly.pdbx_seq_one_letter_code
_entity_poly.pdbx_strand_id
1 'polypeptide(L)'
;EMFDSLLNSKFHNKCKHAIKCTRTRLDLVRKKKQAMVKFLRKDVADLLTNNLESHAFGRMEGLIVEMNQASCYDMIEQYCDYIGKQLNNLQKQRY
;
A
#
# COMPACT_ATOMS: atom_id res chain seq x y z
N GLU A 1 -38.23 0.67 -6.39
CA GLU A 1 -37.43 0.62 -7.64
C GLU A 1 -36.51 1.84 -7.86
N MET A 2 -37.02 3.07 -7.98
CA MET A 2 -36.16 4.25 -8.27
C MET A 2 -35.27 4.66 -7.07
N PHE A 3 -35.79 4.61 -5.84
CA PHE A 3 -35.04 4.96 -4.62
C PHE A 3 -33.93 3.94 -4.30
N ASP A 4 -34.18 2.64 -4.50
CA ASP A 4 -33.16 1.61 -4.33
C ASP A 4 -32.04 1.77 -5.35
N SER A 5 -32.37 2.07 -6.62
CA SER A 5 -31.38 2.37 -7.66
C SER A 5 -30.49 3.59 -7.28
N LEU A 6 -31.10 4.64 -6.71
CA LEU A 6 -30.38 5.84 -6.27
C LEU A 6 -29.46 5.57 -5.06
N LEU A 7 -29.94 4.82 -4.06
CA LEU A 7 -29.17 4.43 -2.88
C LEU A 7 -28.04 3.44 -3.21
N ASN A 8 -28.31 2.53 -4.15
CA ASN A 8 -27.34 1.61 -4.73
C ASN A 8 -26.21 2.35 -5.46
N SER A 9 -26.55 3.39 -6.24
CA SER A 9 -25.55 4.24 -6.90
C SER A 9 -24.69 5.02 -5.89
N LYS A 10 -25.27 5.47 -4.76
CA LYS A 10 -24.58 6.27 -3.74
C LYS A 10 -23.49 5.49 -3.01
N PHE A 11 -23.73 4.24 -2.64
CA PHE A 11 -22.72 3.38 -2.02
C PHE A 11 -21.55 3.14 -2.97
N HIS A 12 -21.86 2.65 -4.16
CA HIS A 12 -20.87 2.34 -5.19
C HIS A 12 -19.99 3.54 -5.52
N ASN A 13 -20.58 4.72 -5.72
CA ASN A 13 -19.84 5.94 -6.05
C ASN A 13 -18.95 6.40 -4.88
N LYS A 14 -19.43 6.32 -3.64
CA LYS A 14 -18.63 6.65 -2.45
C LYS A 14 -17.44 5.70 -2.29
N CYS A 15 -17.65 4.40 -2.46
CA CYS A 15 -16.58 3.41 -2.39
C CYS A 15 -15.53 3.63 -3.49
N LYS A 16 -15.95 3.83 -4.74
CA LYS A 16 -15.03 4.15 -5.84
C LYS A 16 -14.21 5.41 -5.56
N HIS A 17 -14.85 6.45 -5.05
CA HIS A 17 -14.17 7.69 -4.68
C HIS A 17 -13.14 7.46 -3.57
N ALA A 18 -13.52 6.76 -2.50
CA ALA A 18 -12.60 6.43 -1.40
C ALA A 18 -11.39 5.62 -1.87
N ILE A 19 -11.61 4.58 -2.70
CA ILE A 19 -10.54 3.77 -3.29
C ILE A 19 -9.60 4.65 -4.12
N LYS A 20 -10.14 5.54 -4.97
CA LYS A 20 -9.33 6.47 -5.78
C LYS A 20 -8.46 7.37 -4.91
N CYS A 21 -9.02 7.95 -3.86
CA CYS A 21 -8.28 8.80 -2.91
C CYS A 21 -7.19 8.02 -2.18
N THR A 22 -7.49 6.80 -1.73
CA THR A 22 -6.50 5.91 -1.08
C THR A 22 -5.34 5.60 -2.02
N ARG A 23 -5.62 5.17 -3.25
CA ARG A 23 -4.59 4.87 -4.27
C ARG A 23 -3.70 6.06 -4.57
N THR A 24 -4.30 7.25 -4.70
CA THR A 24 -3.55 8.49 -4.95
C THR A 24 -2.57 8.78 -3.82
N ARG A 25 -2.98 8.58 -2.56
CA ARG A 25 -2.10 8.75 -1.39
C ARG A 25 -1.03 7.67 -1.30
N LEU A 26 -1.37 6.43 -1.66
CA LEU A 26 -0.45 5.30 -1.64
C LEU A 26 0.68 5.46 -2.65
N ASP A 27 0.42 5.97 -3.85
CA ASP A 27 1.41 6.06 -4.93
C ASP A 27 2.71 6.75 -4.47
N LEU A 28 2.60 7.95 -3.90
CA LEU A 28 3.75 8.69 -3.41
C LEU A 28 4.48 7.98 -2.26
N VAL A 29 3.72 7.47 -1.29
CA VAL A 29 4.30 6.84 -0.09
C VAL A 29 5.02 5.54 -0.48
N ARG A 30 4.43 4.72 -1.35
CA ARG A 30 5.04 3.49 -1.86
C ARG A 30 6.34 3.77 -2.60
N LYS A 31 6.35 4.74 -3.51
CA LYS A 31 7.57 5.16 -4.22
C LYS A 31 8.67 5.57 -3.25
N LYS A 32 8.34 6.37 -2.23
CA LYS A 32 9.28 6.78 -1.18
C LYS A 32 9.84 5.57 -0.41
N LYS A 33 8.97 4.65 0.03
CA LYS A 33 9.38 3.44 0.77
C LYS A 33 10.26 2.52 -0.07
N GLN A 34 9.90 2.28 -1.33
CA GLN A 34 10.70 1.46 -2.24
C GLN A 34 12.07 2.08 -2.54
N ALA A 35 12.14 3.42 -2.69
CA ALA A 35 13.42 4.12 -2.84
C ALA A 35 14.30 3.97 -1.59
N MET A 36 13.71 4.09 -0.40
CA MET A 36 14.44 3.93 0.87
C MET A 36 14.95 2.49 1.05
N VAL A 37 14.13 1.48 0.73
CA VAL A 37 14.55 0.07 0.74
C VAL A 37 15.74 -0.16 -0.19
N LYS A 38 15.72 0.38 -1.42
CA LYS A 38 16.84 0.26 -2.36
C LYS A 38 18.10 0.94 -1.83
N PHE A 39 17.95 2.14 -1.27
CA PHE A 39 19.06 2.89 -0.68
C PHE A 39 19.70 2.14 0.49
N LEU A 40 18.90 1.71 1.46
CA LEU A 40 19.39 1.00 2.65
C LEU A 40 19.98 -0.37 2.32
N ARG A 41 19.42 -1.10 1.34
CA ARG A 41 20.04 -2.35 0.86
C ARG A 41 21.43 -2.12 0.31
N LYS A 42 21.61 -1.06 -0.48
CA LYS A 42 22.92 -0.70 -1.01
C LYS A 42 23.87 -0.30 0.12
N ASP A 43 23.43 0.54 1.05
CA ASP A 43 24.20 0.99 2.21
C ASP A 43 24.69 -0.19 3.06
N VAL A 44 23.81 -1.16 3.34
CA VAL A 44 24.18 -2.41 4.03
C VAL A 44 25.25 -3.18 3.25
N ALA A 45 25.09 -3.33 1.93
CA ALA A 45 26.06 -4.05 1.10
C ALA A 45 27.42 -3.34 1.03
N ASP A 46 27.42 -2.01 0.92
CA ASP A 46 28.63 -1.19 0.90
C ASP A 46 29.37 -1.30 2.26
N LEU A 47 28.66 -1.24 3.38
CA LEU A 47 29.24 -1.41 4.72
C LEU A 47 29.85 -2.80 4.93
N LEU A 48 29.17 -3.86 4.50
CA LEU A 48 29.70 -5.23 4.57
C LEU A 48 30.96 -5.39 3.70
N THR A 49 30.97 -4.81 2.50
CA THR A 49 32.15 -4.83 1.61
C THR A 49 33.37 -4.14 2.23
N ASN A 50 33.15 -3.16 3.10
CA ASN A 50 34.20 -2.43 3.81
C ASN A 50 34.53 -3.01 5.21
N ASN A 51 34.04 -4.21 5.56
CA ASN A 51 34.22 -4.84 6.88
C ASN A 51 33.74 -3.96 8.05
N LEU A 52 32.60 -3.29 7.88
CA LEU A 52 31.95 -2.44 8.88
C LEU A 52 30.68 -3.10 9.42
N GLU A 53 30.77 -4.32 9.97
CA GLU A 53 29.61 -5.15 10.30
C GLU A 53 28.69 -4.52 11.34
N SER A 54 29.25 -3.87 12.37
CA SER A 54 28.45 -3.20 13.41
C SER A 54 27.55 -2.09 12.81
N HIS A 55 28.09 -1.31 11.88
CA HIS A 55 27.31 -0.29 11.16
C HIS A 55 26.29 -0.93 10.21
N ALA A 56 26.67 -1.99 9.50
CA ALA A 56 25.77 -2.72 8.62
C ALA A 56 24.57 -3.28 9.40
N PHE A 57 24.80 -3.82 10.60
CA PHE A 57 23.74 -4.31 11.50
C PHE A 57 22.77 -3.18 11.89
N GLY A 58 23.29 -2.01 12.29
CA GLY A 58 22.44 -0.85 12.58
C GLY A 58 21.62 -0.38 11.38
N ARG A 59 22.16 -0.43 10.15
CA ARG A 59 21.40 -0.12 8.92
C ARG A 59 20.35 -1.18 8.58
N MET A 60 20.59 -2.44 8.93
CA MET A 60 19.67 -3.54 8.69
C MET A 60 18.36 -3.40 9.47
N GLU A 61 18.42 -2.91 10.72
CA GLU A 61 17.20 -2.64 11.50
C GLU A 61 16.27 -1.64 10.78
N GLY A 62 16.83 -0.52 10.30
CA GLY A 62 16.09 0.46 9.51
C GLY A 62 15.56 -0.12 8.20
N LEU A 63 16.36 -0.96 7.52
CA LEU A 63 15.93 -1.63 6.29
C LEU A 63 14.73 -2.54 6.52
N ILE A 64 14.71 -3.33 7.60
CA ILE A 64 13.60 -4.23 7.94
C ILE A 64 12.31 -3.42 8.16
N VAL A 65 12.39 -2.30 8.89
CA VAL A 65 11.23 -1.41 9.11
C VAL A 65 10.69 -0.89 7.78
N GLU A 66 11.55 -0.39 6.90
CA GLU A 66 11.15 0.14 5.60
C GLU A 66 10.58 -0.95 4.67
N MET A 67 11.14 -2.15 4.69
CA MET A 67 10.61 -3.32 3.95
C MET A 67 9.23 -3.72 4.45
N ASN A 68 9.03 -3.80 5.76
CA ASN A 68 7.74 -4.13 6.36
C ASN A 68 6.67 -3.09 6.00
N GLN A 69 7.01 -1.80 6.10
CA GLN A 69 6.09 -0.72 5.73
C GLN A 69 5.76 -0.72 4.23
N ALA A 70 6.76 -0.96 3.36
CA ALA A 70 6.52 -1.10 1.93
C ALA A 70 5.54 -2.26 1.64
N SER A 71 5.73 -3.41 2.28
CA SER A 71 4.83 -4.57 2.17
C SER A 71 3.41 -4.25 2.62
N CYS A 72 3.24 -3.53 3.74
CA CYS A 72 1.92 -3.09 4.18
C CYS A 72 1.21 -2.20 3.14
N TYR A 73 1.92 -1.26 2.52
CA TYR A 73 1.32 -0.42 1.48
C TYR A 73 1.02 -1.19 0.19
N ASP A 74 1.83 -2.19 -0.15
CA ASP A 74 1.56 -3.11 -1.24
C ASP A 74 0.26 -3.90 -0.99
N MET A 75 0.06 -4.37 0.24
CA MET A 75 -1.15 -5.07 0.67
C MET A 75 -2.40 -4.19 0.61
N ILE A 76 -2.32 -2.92 1.04
CA ILE A 76 -3.47 -1.99 0.96
C ILE A 76 -3.88 -1.76 -0.50
N GLU A 77 -2.95 -1.66 -1.43
CA GLU A 77 -3.27 -1.54 -2.86
C GLU A 77 -3.97 -2.79 -3.39
N GLN A 78 -3.50 -3.99 -3.00
CA GLN A 78 -4.14 -5.25 -3.37
C GLN A 78 -5.58 -5.31 -2.84
N TYR A 79 -5.82 -4.84 -1.61
CA TYR A 79 -7.19 -4.73 -1.09
C TYR A 79 -8.03 -3.70 -1.82
N CYS A 80 -7.47 -2.54 -2.18
CA CYS A 80 -8.16 -1.55 -3.01
C CYS A 80 -8.62 -2.15 -4.35
N ASP A 81 -7.76 -2.97 -4.96
CA ASP A 81 -8.08 -3.67 -6.21
C ASP A 81 -9.17 -4.74 -6.01
N TYR A 82 -9.00 -5.59 -4.99
CA TYR A 82 -9.96 -6.64 -4.68
C TYR A 82 -11.35 -6.07 -4.34
N ILE A 83 -11.43 -5.07 -3.46
CA ILE A 83 -12.69 -4.42 -3.09
C ILE A 83 -13.31 -3.76 -4.31
N GLY A 84 -12.51 -3.11 -5.16
CA GLY A 84 -12.99 -2.53 -6.42
C GLY A 84 -13.66 -3.56 -7.33
N LYS A 85 -13.06 -4.75 -7.46
CA LYS A 85 -13.62 -5.87 -8.23
C LYS A 85 -14.89 -6.46 -7.60
N GLN A 86 -14.95 -6.50 -6.27
CA GLN A 86 -16.10 -7.04 -5.53
C GLN A 86 -17.24 -6.04 -5.30
N LEU A 87 -17.11 -4.80 -5.78
CA LEU A 87 -18.02 -3.73 -5.39
C LEU A 87 -19.48 -3.99 -5.79
N ASN A 88 -19.71 -4.61 -6.95
CA ASN A 88 -21.05 -5.01 -7.38
C ASN A 88 -21.66 -6.10 -6.48
N ASN A 89 -20.84 -7.03 -5.98
CA ASN A 89 -21.30 -8.09 -5.07
C ASN A 89 -21.61 -7.52 -3.69
N LEU A 90 -20.74 -6.65 -3.16
CA LEU A 90 -20.95 -5.93 -1.90
C LEU A 90 -22.21 -5.07 -1.92
N GLN A 91 -22.49 -4.44 -3.05
CA GLN A 91 -23.71 -3.63 -3.24
C GLN A 91 -24.98 -4.49 -3.16
N LYS A 92 -24.96 -5.71 -3.68
CA LYS A 92 -26.10 -6.65 -3.64
C LYS A 92 -26.36 -7.22 -2.25
N GLN A 93 -25.33 -7.34 -1.40
CA GLN A 93 -25.45 -7.82 -0.01
C GLN A 93 -26.09 -6.80 0.95
N ARG A 94 -26.40 -5.59 0.47
CA ARG A 94 -26.97 -4.53 1.29
C ARG A 94 -28.48 -4.74 1.57
N TYR A 95 -29.07 -5.78 0.99
CA TYR A 95 -30.46 -6.20 1.12
C TYR A 95 -30.53 -7.71 1.31
#